data_AF-A0A2N1MC85-F1
#
_entry.id   AF-A0A2N1MC85-F1
#
_cell.length_a   1.000
_cell.length_b   1.000
_cell.length_c   1.000
_cell.angle_alpha   90.00
_cell.angle_beta   90.00
_cell.angle_gamma   90.00
#
_symmetry.space_group_name_H-M   'P 1'
#
loop_
_entity.id
_entity.type
_entity.pdbx_description
1 polymer ?
#
loop_
_entity_poly.entity_id
_entity_poly.type
_entity_poly.pdbx_seq_one_letter_code
_entity_poly.pdbx_strand_id
1 'polypeptide(L)' 'MIIQLNPEAIIPSSDTIHNDIIKNFEDEKEFLKKKLQELSRKVSLILDGWTSKNQISFLEITIHWIAND' A
#
# COMPACT_ATOMS: atom_id res chain seq x y z
N MET A 1 -14.02 2.52 -23.08
CA MET A 1 -13.18 1.95 -24.16
C MET A 1 -11.77 2.47 -23.94
N ILE A 2 -10.81 1.59 -23.63
CA ILE A 2 -9.40 1.99 -23.53
C ILE A 2 -8.87 2.00 -24.97
N ILE A 3 -8.37 3.16 -25.42
CA ILE A 3 -7.82 3.34 -26.77
C ILE A 3 -6.30 3.39 -26.63
N GLN A 4 -5.59 2.52 -27.36
CA GLN A 4 -4.13 2.52 -27.40
C GLN A 4 -3.65 3.64 -28.31
N LEU A 5 -3.04 4.67 -27.72
CA LEU A 5 -2.55 5.86 -28.44
C LEU A 5 -1.23 5.60 -29.18
N ASN A 6 -0.39 4.70 -28.66
CA ASN A 6 0.87 4.30 -29.27
C ASN A 6 0.83 2.78 -29.59
N PRO A 7 0.81 2.37 -30.87
CA PRO A 7 0.75 0.97 -31.26
C PRO A 7 1.99 0.17 -30.83
N GLU A 8 3.13 0.83 -30.63
CA GLU A 8 4.38 0.20 -30.17
C GLU A 8 4.45 0.01 -28.64
N ALA A 9 3.50 0.59 -27.90
CA ALA A 9 3.47 0.44 -26.45
C ALA A 9 2.99 -0.96 -26.06
N ILE A 10 3.80 -1.66 -25.26
CA ILE A 10 3.42 -2.94 -24.67
C ILE A 10 2.57 -2.65 -23.43
N ILE A 11 1.28 -2.96 -23.49
CA ILE A 11 0.39 -2.87 -22.34
C ILE A 11 0.56 -4.15 -21.52
N PRO A 12 0.99 -4.08 -20.26
CA PRO A 12 1.12 -5.27 -19.42
C PRO A 12 -0.26 -5.90 -19.19
N SER A 13 -0.30 -7.23 -19.02
CA SER A 13 -1.54 -7.91 -18.69
C SER A 13 -2.02 -7.52 -17.28
N SER A 14 -3.30 -7.75 -17.01
CA SER A 14 -3.85 -7.59 -15.66
C SER A 14 -3.06 -8.40 -14.63
N ASP A 15 -2.61 -9.60 -14.98
CA ASP A 15 -1.82 -10.45 -14.10
C ASP A 15 -0.43 -9.87 -13.85
N THR A 16 0.20 -9.30 -14.89
CA THR A 16 1.49 -8.61 -14.75
C THR A 16 1.37 -7.42 -13.79
N ILE A 17 0.35 -6.59 -13.95
CA ILE A 17 0.09 -5.44 -13.05
C ILE A 17 -0.19 -5.92 -11.62
N HIS A 18 -1.02 -6.95 -11.47
CA HIS A 18 -1.35 -7.52 -10.16
C HIS A 18 -0.10 -8.02 -9.45
N ASN A 19 0.71 -8.84 -10.14
CA ASN A 19 1.93 -9.40 -9.57
C ASN A 19 2.94 -8.31 -9.19
N ASP A 20 3.04 -7.25 -9.98
CA ASP A 20 3.92 -6.11 -9.67
C ASP A 20 3.44 -5.35 -8.41
N ILE A 21 2.13 -5.11 -8.27
CA ILE A 21 1.54 -4.50 -7.07
C ILE A 21 1.81 -5.37 -5.84
N ILE A 22 1.56 -6.69 -5.93
CA ILE A 22 1.79 -7.62 -4.81
C ILE A 22 3.27 -7.66 -4.42
N LYS A 23 4.17 -7.70 -5.41
CA LYS A 23 5.61 -7.68 -5.14
C LYS A 23 6.03 -6.39 -4.43
N ASN A 24 5.63 -5.23 -4.95
CA ASN A 24 5.93 -3.94 -4.35
C ASN A 24 5.39 -3.85 -2.91
N PHE A 25 4.20 -4.40 -2.67
CA PHE A 25 3.63 -4.48 -1.33
C PHE A 25 4.47 -5.33 -0.38
N GLU A 26 4.88 -6.53 -0.78
CA GLU A 26 5.68 -7.41 0.08
C GLU A 26 7.08 -6.83 0.35
N ASP A 27 7.71 -6.23 -0.66
CA ASP A 27 9.01 -5.57 -0.53
C ASP A 27 8.94 -4.40 0.48
N GLU A 28 7.94 -3.53 0.36
CA GLU A 28 7.75 -2.39 1.27
C GLU A 28 7.35 -2.84 2.68
N LYS A 29 6.53 -3.90 2.79
CA LYS A 29 6.13 -4.48 4.08
C LYS A 29 7.32 -5.02 4.86
N GLU A 30 8.23 -5.75 4.21
CA GLU A 30 9.44 -6.25 4.88
C GLU A 30 10.41 -5.11 5.22
N PHE A 31 10.51 -4.07 4.39
CA PHE A 31 11.26 -2.85 4.71
C PHE A 31 10.69 -2.14 5.95
N LEU A 32 9.39 -1.86 5.97
CA LEU A 32 8.72 -1.19 7.09
C LEU A 32 8.80 -2.01 8.37
N LYS A 33 8.66 -3.34 8.29
CA LYS A 33 8.79 -4.22 9.46
C LYS A 33 10.16 -4.09 10.12
N LYS A 34 11.25 -4.11 9.34
CA LYS A 34 12.60 -3.89 9.86
C LYS A 34 12.75 -2.49 10.45
N LYS A 35 12.29 -1.47 9.73
CA LYS A 35 12.33 -0.08 10.18
C LYS A 35 11.60 0.12 11.52
N LEU A 36 10.42 -0.46 11.67
CA LEU A 36 9.63 -0.40 12.91
C LEU A 36 10.28 -1.17 14.06
N GLN A 37 10.99 -2.28 13.80
CA GLN A 37 11.76 -3.01 14.82
C GLN A 37 12.97 -2.22 15.31
N GLU A 38 13.59 -1.42 14.44
CA GLU A 38 14.73 -0.57 14.76
C GLU A 38 14.33 0.76 15.43
N LEU A 39 13.04 1.12 15.41
CA LEU A 39 12.56 2.32 16.08
C LEU A 39 12.69 2.18 17.61
N SER A 40 13.64 2.90 18.18
CA SER A 40 13.79 3.08 19.63
C SER A 40 12.79 4.07 20.25
N ARG A 41 11.89 4.63 19.42
CA ARG A 41 10.98 5.74 19.77
C ARG A 41 9.53 5.29 19.84
N LYS A 42 8.70 6.16 20.43
CA LYS A 42 7.25 6.00 20.49
C LYS A 42 6.65 6.16 19.09
N VAL A 43 5.69 5.31 18.78
CA VAL A 43 4.81 5.41 17.60
C VAL A 43 3.41 5.82 18.05
N SER A 44 2.66 6.48 17.17
CA SER A 44 1.23 6.78 17.36
C SER A 44 0.42 5.99 16.34
N LEU A 45 -0.65 5.34 16.81
CA LEU A 45 -1.60 4.63 15.96
C LEU A 45 -2.86 5.47 15.85
N ILE A 46 -3.32 5.68 14.62
CA ILE A 46 -4.64 6.26 14.33
C ILE A 46 -5.50 5.15 13.75
N LEU A 47 -6.73 5.07 14.25
CA LEU A 47 -7.73 4.11 13.82
C LEU A 47 -8.88 4.90 13.22
N ASP A 48 -9.19 4.66 11.95
CA ASP A 48 -10.40 5.21 11.32
C ASP A 48 -11.31 4.07 10.90
N GLY A 49 -12.52 4.06 11.45
CA GLY A 49 -13.49 3.00 11.23
C GLY A 49 -14.73 3.57 10.54
N TRP A 50 -15.09 3.01 9.39
CA TRP A 50 -16.30 3.41 8.69
C TRP A 50 -17.04 2.21 8.11
N THR A 51 -18.33 2.39 7.86
CA THR A 51 -19.15 1.45 7.11
C THR A 51 -19.44 2.03 5.74
N SER A 52 -19.11 1.29 4.68
CA SER A 52 -19.37 1.69 3.31
C SER A 52 -20.85 1.65 2.96
N LYS A 53 -21.22 2.22 1.81
CA LYS A 53 -22.60 2.22 1.29
C LYS A 53 -23.16 0.82 1.03
N ASN A 54 -22.31 -0.17 0.81
CA ASN A 54 -22.68 -1.58 0.69
C ASN A 54 -22.67 -2.33 2.04
N GLN A 55 -22.73 -1.60 3.16
CA GLN A 55 -22.80 -2.13 4.53
C GLN A 55 -21.59 -3.00 4.93
N ILE A 56 -20.43 -2.75 4.34
CA ILE A 56 -19.18 -3.41 4.71
C ILE A 56 -18.43 -2.51 5.69
N SER A 57 -18.03 -3.06 6.84
CA SER A 57 -17.22 -2.34 7.81
C SER A 57 -15.75 -2.41 7.45
N PHE A 58 -15.08 -1.26 7.49
CA PHE A 58 -13.65 -1.08 7.29
C PHE A 58 -13.01 -0.51 8.54
N LEU A 59 -11.78 -0.91 8.80
CA LEU A 59 -10.93 -0.32 9.81
C LEU A 59 -9.59 -0.02 9.15
N GLU A 60 -9.30 1.26 8.97
CA GLU A 60 -7.97 1.73 8.61
C GLU A 60 -7.12 1.87 9.87
N ILE A 61 -5.86 1.44 9.76
CA ILE A 61 -4.85 1.57 10.80
C ILE A 61 -3.67 2.31 10.19
N THR A 62 -3.39 3.51 10.70
CA THR A 62 -2.28 4.34 10.25
C THR A 62 -1.26 4.49 11.38
N ILE A 63 0.02 4.30 11.06
CA ILE A 63 1.12 4.46 12.02
C ILE A 63 1.87 5.75 11.71
N HIS A 64 2.04 6.60 12.71
CA HIS A 64 2.88 7.80 12.64
C HIS A 64 4.06 7.66 13.60
N TRP A 65 5.25 8.01 13.12
CA TRP A 65 6.46 8.08 13.93
C TRP A 65 7.30 9.28 13.48
N ILE A 66 8.18 9.74 14.36
CA ILE A 66 9.15 10.78 14.02
C ILE A 66 10.40 10.08 13.48
N ALA A 67 10.74 10.35 12.23
CA ALA A 67 12.03 9.98 11.66
C ALA A 67 13.10 10.96 12.14
N ASN A 68 14.27 10.43 12.47
CA ASN A 68 15.46 11.24 12.62
C ASN A 68 16.11 11.28 11.24
N ASP A 69 15.77 12.30 10.46
CA ASP A 69 16.59 12.67 9.31
C ASP A 69 17.87 13.36 9.83
#